data_AF-K0KIF9-F1
#
_entry.id   AF-K0KIF9-F1
#
_cell.length_a   1.000
_cell.length_b   1.000
_cell.length_c   1.000
_cell.angle_alpha   90.00
_cell.angle_beta   90.00
_cell.angle_gamma   90.00
#
_symmetry.space_group_name_H-M   'P 1'
#
loop_
_entity.id
_entity.type
_entity.pdbx_description
1 polymer ?
#
loop_
_entity_poly.entity_id
_entity_poly.type
_entity_poly.pdbx_seq_one_letter_code
_entity_poly.pdbx_strand_id
1 'polypeptide(L)'
;MIRSHQIFEKLLKVFNKLEKKAPWIREWLWHEIDPKSPLPLFRNRDVVAIYYLRPILVAYWRFKTLFFPLMYYFNSISMMVSNMVQLSASNLSNLLKGDQEPVTIREEEEGSSITGIFPLEIWEKISKKGNLDMNNLLQVNSVFYHHFGRMRYKEFESVQLLLVLSTTKKMRMSDECFLKYGPDFPNRPYESYKIYERHQISSKYEYEFLDVRTSPKEDFLAYEKSDSIIISSKKDIDFFIENILTNPNSPLKRCIKNLCMDVSILDGFGELITSQNSNINHFLKELSTQGWLNCIKADLPAVNVTECHDYFSGCRWQPHLRSYSSLGLFARGLEDSNGKFPKNVYYKELMPVSGFFDQYSKNDRVSQIGFTKESQVLENNPFSRFLNYCDGVPPIIYDMKVIRKAGNMSLSIDITNRGFLTEKNVELSFYRFMNLITSKEVCGDINSSFSILGMKDSKLEVPPDDFPLLDKLVEYEPQIVLINKPATNDT
;
A
#
# COMPACT_ATOMS: atom_id res chain seq x y z
N MET A 1 21.72 21.58 0.20
CA MET A 1 22.42 20.44 0.84
C MET A 1 22.80 19.44 -0.25
N ILE A 2 24.09 19.08 -0.39
CA ILE A 2 24.53 18.04 -1.35
C ILE A 2 23.80 16.72 -1.01
N ARG A 3 23.38 15.93 -2.00
CA ARG A 3 22.72 14.63 -1.74
C ARG A 3 23.80 13.55 -1.49
N SER A 4 23.57 12.61 -0.56
CA SER A 4 24.53 11.53 -0.24
C SER A 4 24.98 10.75 -1.49
N HIS A 5 24.07 10.49 -2.42
CA HIS A 5 24.36 9.88 -3.72
C HIS A 5 25.36 10.70 -4.56
N GLN A 6 25.31 12.03 -4.54
CA GLN A 6 26.27 12.86 -5.28
C GLN A 6 27.69 12.77 -4.72
N ILE A 7 27.82 12.61 -3.39
CA ILE A 7 29.12 12.34 -2.76
C ILE A 7 29.60 10.94 -3.15
N PHE A 8 28.73 9.94 -3.08
CA PHE A 8 29.04 8.59 -3.52
C PHE A 8 29.51 8.56 -4.98
N GLU A 9 28.79 9.20 -5.90
CA GLU A 9 29.17 9.32 -7.32
C GLU A 9 30.51 10.02 -7.53
N LYS A 10 30.79 11.09 -6.76
CA LYS A 10 32.09 11.77 -6.81
C LYS A 10 33.22 10.85 -6.33
N LEU A 11 33.02 10.15 -5.21
CA LEU A 11 33.99 9.18 -4.69
C LEU A 11 34.20 8.04 -5.68
N LEU A 12 33.13 7.51 -6.28
CA LEU A 12 33.20 6.48 -7.31
C LEU A 12 33.96 6.97 -8.55
N LYS A 13 33.74 8.21 -8.99
CA LYS A 13 34.50 8.81 -10.10
C LYS A 13 35.98 8.99 -9.77
N VAL A 14 36.31 9.39 -8.55
CA VAL A 14 37.71 9.46 -8.08
C VAL A 14 38.32 8.06 -8.08
N PHE A 15 37.58 7.07 -7.57
CA PHE A 15 38.02 5.69 -7.50
C PHE A 15 38.25 5.07 -8.89
N ASN A 16 37.32 5.27 -9.83
CA ASN A 16 37.46 4.83 -11.23
C ASN A 16 38.64 5.53 -11.94
N LYS A 17 38.95 6.79 -11.59
CA LYS A 17 40.14 7.48 -12.10
C LYS A 17 41.43 6.88 -11.53
N LEU A 18 41.43 6.49 -10.26
CA LEU A 18 42.56 5.80 -9.63
C LEU A 18 42.77 4.42 -10.23
N GLU A 19 41.70 3.64 -10.44
CA GLU A 19 41.74 2.32 -11.10
C GLU A 19 42.36 2.40 -12.51
N LYS A 20 42.01 3.43 -13.29
CA LYS A 20 42.61 3.66 -14.63
C LYS A 20 44.08 4.07 -14.59
N LYS A 21 44.52 4.78 -13.54
CA LYS A 21 45.89 5.27 -13.41
C LYS A 21 46.84 4.26 -12.76
N ALA A 22 46.31 3.30 -12.02
CA ALA A 22 47.07 2.33 -11.26
C ALA A 22 46.52 0.91 -11.54
N PRO A 23 47.04 0.21 -12.55
CA PRO A 23 46.60 -1.15 -12.91
C PRO A 23 46.65 -2.15 -11.76
N TRP A 24 47.57 -1.97 -10.81
CA TRP A 24 47.66 -2.78 -9.60
C TRP A 24 46.43 -2.62 -8.68
N ILE A 25 45.75 -1.45 -8.68
CA ILE A 25 44.48 -1.26 -7.95
C ILE A 25 43.39 -2.09 -8.60
N ARG A 26 43.39 -2.19 -9.94
CA ARG A 26 42.46 -3.07 -10.67
C ARG A 26 42.75 -4.53 -10.38
N GLU A 27 43.98 -4.99 -10.51
CA GLU A 27 44.35 -6.36 -10.15
C GLU A 27 44.01 -6.68 -8.70
N TRP A 28 44.27 -5.76 -7.77
CA TRP A 28 43.88 -5.89 -6.37
C TRP A 28 42.35 -5.96 -6.21
N LEU A 29 41.56 -5.11 -6.84
CA LEU A 29 40.08 -5.12 -6.75
C LEU A 29 39.42 -6.39 -7.33
N TRP A 30 40.05 -7.00 -8.32
CA TRP A 30 39.55 -8.16 -9.04
C TRP A 30 40.19 -9.49 -8.60
N HIS A 31 41.23 -9.44 -7.75
CA HIS A 31 41.77 -10.63 -7.12
C HIS A 31 40.73 -11.22 -6.16
N GLU A 32 40.36 -12.49 -6.36
CA GLU A 32 39.62 -13.23 -5.34
C GLU A 32 40.52 -13.39 -4.11
N ILE A 33 39.95 -13.12 -2.93
CA ILE A 33 40.60 -13.41 -1.66
C ILE A 33 40.75 -14.93 -1.58
N ASP A 34 41.93 -15.36 -1.10
CA ASP A 34 42.37 -16.75 -0.91
C ASP A 34 41.22 -17.75 -0.73
N PRO A 35 41.08 -18.78 -1.59
CA PRO A 35 40.04 -19.80 -1.47
C PRO A 35 40.07 -20.59 -0.14
N LYS A 36 41.13 -20.43 0.67
CA LYS A 36 41.23 -21.01 2.03
C LYS A 36 40.72 -20.09 3.15
N SER A 37 40.30 -18.85 2.83
CA SER A 37 39.68 -17.94 3.79
C SER A 37 38.31 -18.51 4.23
N PRO A 38 38.04 -18.62 5.54
CA PRO A 38 36.73 -19.05 6.05
C PRO A 38 35.62 -17.99 5.82
N LEU A 39 35.97 -16.80 5.36
CA LEU A 39 35.01 -15.77 4.95
C LEU A 39 34.53 -16.05 3.51
N PRO A 40 33.22 -16.06 3.25
CA PRO A 40 32.67 -16.32 1.92
C PRO A 40 33.24 -15.31 0.91
N LEU A 41 33.56 -15.77 -0.31
CA LEU A 41 34.05 -15.01 -1.47
C LEU A 41 33.56 -13.54 -1.51
N PHE A 42 34.27 -12.63 -0.83
CA PHE A 42 34.08 -11.20 -0.96
C PHE A 42 34.93 -10.72 -2.13
N ARG A 43 34.33 -10.00 -3.07
CA ARG A 43 35.14 -9.28 -4.06
C ARG A 43 35.85 -8.16 -3.32
N ASN A 44 37.12 -7.86 -3.64
CA ASN A 44 37.88 -6.78 -2.99
C ASN A 44 37.18 -5.40 -3.10
N ARG A 45 36.27 -5.22 -4.06
CA ARG A 45 35.37 -4.07 -4.14
C ARG A 45 34.45 -3.90 -2.92
N ASP A 46 33.90 -4.99 -2.37
CA ASP A 46 33.01 -4.94 -1.21
C ASP A 46 33.80 -4.56 0.05
N VAL A 47 35.01 -5.11 0.18
CA VAL A 47 35.98 -4.73 1.22
C VAL A 47 36.27 -3.24 1.17
N VAL A 48 36.57 -2.69 -0.02
CA VAL A 48 36.79 -1.24 -0.16
C VAL A 48 35.59 -0.41 0.26
N ALA A 49 34.39 -0.78 -0.20
CA ALA A 49 33.17 -0.07 0.12
C ALA A 49 32.90 -0.05 1.63
N ILE A 50 33.10 -1.18 2.29
CA ILE A 50 32.75 -1.35 3.71
C ILE A 50 33.81 -0.78 4.65
N TYR A 51 35.10 -0.92 4.35
CA TYR A 51 36.17 -0.46 5.23
C TYR A 51 36.58 1.00 4.99
N TYR A 52 36.46 1.51 3.76
CA TYR A 52 36.97 2.86 3.42
C TYR A 52 35.87 3.86 3.07
N LEU A 53 34.89 3.49 2.23
CA LEU A 53 33.83 4.43 1.85
C LEU A 53 32.78 4.62 2.96
N ARG A 54 32.41 3.54 3.63
CA ARG A 54 31.36 3.56 4.66
C ARG A 54 31.66 4.51 5.83
N PRO A 55 32.84 4.52 6.48
CA PRO A 55 33.09 5.45 7.58
C PRO A 55 32.89 6.92 7.19
N ILE A 56 33.31 7.29 5.97
CA ILE A 56 33.12 8.64 5.41
C ILE A 56 31.63 8.93 5.22
N LEU A 57 30.89 7.99 4.63
CA LEU A 57 29.46 8.15 4.38
C LEU A 57 28.64 8.21 5.68
N VAL A 58 29.01 7.43 6.70
CA VAL A 58 28.39 7.46 8.03
C VAL A 58 28.70 8.78 8.75
N ALA A 59 29.93 9.27 8.69
CA ALA A 59 30.30 10.56 9.28
C ALA A 59 29.53 11.71 8.62
N TYR A 60 29.48 11.72 7.28
CA TYR A 60 28.66 12.67 6.53
C TYR A 60 27.17 12.55 6.88
N TRP A 61 26.66 11.32 7.01
CA TRP A 61 25.27 11.06 7.37
C TRP A 61 24.92 11.62 8.75
N ARG A 62 25.74 11.34 9.77
CA ARG A 62 25.57 11.89 11.12
C ARG A 62 25.59 13.41 11.11
N PHE A 63 26.52 14.01 10.38
CA PHE A 63 26.54 15.46 10.22
C PHE A 63 25.24 15.99 9.59
N LYS A 64 24.74 15.31 8.55
CA LYS A 64 23.50 15.67 7.88
C LYS A 64 22.29 15.56 8.80
N THR A 65 22.17 14.49 9.58
CA THR A 65 21.01 14.25 10.46
C THR A 65 20.96 15.19 11.65
N LEU A 66 22.09 15.76 12.10
CA LEU A 66 22.11 16.82 13.13
C LEU A 66 21.26 18.04 12.76
N PHE A 67 21.09 18.33 11.47
CA PHE A 67 20.26 19.46 11.01
C PHE A 67 18.78 19.13 10.88
N PHE A 68 18.38 17.85 10.92
CA PHE A 68 16.99 17.47 10.71
C PHE A 68 16.04 18.00 11.79
N PRO A 69 16.37 17.95 13.09
CA PRO A 69 15.53 18.56 14.12
C PRO A 69 15.33 20.06 13.89
N LEU A 70 16.40 20.80 13.55
CA LEU A 70 16.31 22.23 13.27
C LEU A 70 15.35 22.51 12.11
N MET A 71 15.51 21.81 10.98
CA MET A 71 14.60 21.96 9.84
C MET A 71 13.16 21.62 10.21
N TYR A 72 12.93 20.60 11.05
CA TYR A 72 11.60 20.22 11.50
C TYR A 72 10.93 21.29 12.35
N TYR A 73 11.66 21.87 13.30
CA TYR A 73 11.13 22.98 14.10
C TYR A 73 10.88 24.23 13.24
N PHE A 74 11.79 24.60 12.34
CA PHE A 74 11.58 25.74 11.43
C PHE A 74 10.36 25.53 10.52
N ASN A 75 10.21 24.35 9.94
CA ASN A 75 9.04 24.03 9.11
C ASN A 75 7.75 24.05 9.93
N SER A 76 7.76 23.51 11.15
CA SER A 76 6.60 23.52 12.04
C SER A 76 6.17 24.94 12.41
N ILE A 77 7.12 25.81 12.76
CA ILE A 77 6.87 27.23 13.03
C ILE A 77 6.35 27.92 11.76
N SER A 78 6.98 27.68 10.60
CA SER A 78 6.53 28.26 9.34
C SER A 78 5.10 27.86 8.99
N MET A 79 4.70 26.60 9.22
CA MET A 79 3.33 26.15 9.01
C MET A 79 2.35 26.78 10.01
N MET A 80 2.75 26.93 11.27
CA MET A 80 1.94 27.61 12.27
C MET A 80 1.72 29.09 11.89
N VAL A 81 2.76 29.78 11.45
CA VAL A 81 2.69 31.16 10.96
C VAL A 81 1.83 31.25 9.71
N SER A 82 2.00 30.35 8.72
CA SER A 82 1.18 30.36 7.51
C SER A 82 -0.30 30.12 7.83
N ASN A 83 -0.61 29.21 8.75
CA ASN A 83 -1.98 28.95 9.17
C ASN A 83 -2.58 30.15 9.92
N MET A 84 -1.80 30.83 10.76
CA MET A 84 -2.24 32.07 11.42
C MET A 84 -2.48 33.20 10.41
N VAL A 85 -1.59 33.35 9.42
CA VAL A 85 -1.75 34.34 8.35
C VAL A 85 -2.94 34.00 7.47
N GLN A 86 -3.16 32.73 7.13
CA GLN A 86 -4.32 32.28 6.35
C GLN A 86 -5.63 32.45 7.12
N LEU A 87 -5.67 32.14 8.41
CA LEU A 87 -6.84 32.41 9.27
C LEU A 87 -7.10 33.91 9.40
N SER A 88 -6.04 34.72 9.52
CA SER A 88 -6.17 36.18 9.51
C SER A 88 -6.66 36.69 8.17
N ALA A 89 -6.19 36.14 7.05
CA ALA A 89 -6.58 36.52 5.71
C ALA A 89 -7.99 36.05 5.36
N SER A 90 -8.41 34.86 5.80
CA SER A 90 -9.78 34.38 5.62
C SER A 90 -10.76 35.18 6.47
N ASN A 91 -10.40 35.52 7.71
CA ASN A 91 -11.17 36.41 8.56
C ASN A 91 -11.23 37.85 8.00
N LEU A 92 -10.11 38.39 7.49
CA LEU A 92 -10.12 39.68 6.79
C LEU A 92 -10.93 39.61 5.49
N SER A 93 -10.87 38.50 4.74
CA SER A 93 -11.66 38.33 3.52
C SER A 93 -13.15 38.20 3.84
N ASN A 94 -13.52 37.62 4.98
CA ASN A 94 -14.90 37.55 5.45
C ASN A 94 -15.39 38.90 6.01
N LEU A 95 -14.49 39.73 6.56
CA LEU A 95 -14.77 41.12 6.97
C LEU A 95 -14.83 42.10 5.79
N LEU A 96 -14.00 41.89 4.75
CA LEU A 96 -14.01 42.64 3.49
C LEU A 96 -15.05 42.14 2.48
N LYS A 97 -15.67 40.99 2.75
CA LYS A 97 -16.92 40.52 2.11
C LYS A 97 -18.16 41.09 2.83
N GLY A 98 -18.03 42.18 3.56
CA GLY A 98 -19.14 43.12 3.72
C GLY A 98 -19.49 43.66 2.34
N ASP A 99 -20.70 43.36 1.88
CA ASP A 99 -21.31 43.85 0.64
C ASP A 99 -20.70 43.36 -0.68
N GLN A 100 -20.21 42.11 -0.74
CA GLN A 100 -20.36 41.39 -2.01
C GLN A 100 -21.81 40.95 -2.10
N GLU A 101 -22.59 41.69 -2.90
CA GLU A 101 -23.89 41.24 -3.39
C GLU A 101 -23.82 39.74 -3.70
N PRO A 102 -24.83 38.96 -3.30
CA PRO A 102 -24.87 37.55 -3.66
C PRO A 102 -24.61 37.48 -5.16
N VAL A 103 -23.64 36.66 -5.57
CA VAL A 103 -23.53 36.26 -6.96
C VAL A 103 -24.90 35.70 -7.29
N THR A 104 -25.67 36.54 -7.98
CA THR A 104 -26.91 36.18 -8.60
C THR A 104 -26.46 35.09 -9.55
N ILE A 105 -26.70 33.83 -9.17
CA ILE A 105 -26.99 32.80 -10.15
C ILE A 105 -28.03 33.51 -11.00
N ARG A 106 -27.64 33.92 -12.22
CA ARG A 106 -28.57 34.51 -13.17
C ARG A 106 -29.79 33.63 -13.09
N GLU A 107 -30.91 34.21 -12.65
CA GLU A 107 -32.20 33.59 -12.84
C GLU A 107 -32.21 33.17 -14.31
N GLU A 108 -32.29 31.86 -14.51
CA GLU A 108 -32.40 31.26 -15.82
C GLU A 108 -33.42 32.09 -16.58
N GLU A 109 -33.04 32.58 -17.78
CA GLU A 109 -34.03 33.10 -18.70
C GLU A 109 -35.16 32.07 -18.75
N GLU A 110 -36.36 32.47 -18.33
CA GLU A 110 -37.59 31.67 -18.35
C GLU A 110 -37.78 31.10 -19.76
N GLY A 111 -37.23 29.90 -20.00
CA GLY A 111 -37.23 29.29 -21.33
C GLY A 111 -36.09 28.31 -21.63
N SER A 112 -34.93 28.38 -20.95
CA SER A 112 -33.90 27.36 -21.17
C SER A 112 -34.21 26.12 -20.33
N SER A 113 -34.61 25.02 -20.97
CA SER A 113 -34.85 23.77 -20.24
C SER A 113 -33.60 23.37 -19.44
N ILE A 114 -33.78 22.66 -18.31
CA ILE A 114 -32.69 22.13 -17.47
C ILE A 114 -31.71 21.24 -18.28
N THR A 115 -32.12 20.79 -19.47
CA THR A 115 -31.31 19.99 -20.40
C THR A 115 -30.81 20.78 -21.61
N GLY A 116 -30.95 22.11 -21.61
CA GLY A 116 -30.59 23.00 -22.70
C GLY A 116 -31.57 22.96 -23.87
N ILE A 117 -31.05 22.89 -25.10
CA ILE A 117 -31.82 22.95 -26.35
C ILE A 117 -32.54 21.62 -26.67
N PHE A 118 -32.10 20.52 -26.07
CA PHE A 118 -32.57 19.17 -26.41
C PHE A 118 -33.05 18.39 -25.19
N PRO A 119 -34.06 17.50 -25.35
CA PRO A 119 -34.44 16.55 -24.31
C PRO A 119 -33.39 15.44 -24.16
N LEU A 120 -33.41 14.71 -23.04
CA LEU A 120 -32.39 13.73 -22.67
C LEU A 120 -32.21 12.61 -23.70
N GLU A 121 -33.29 12.18 -24.36
CA GLU A 121 -33.26 11.12 -25.38
C GLU A 121 -32.46 11.54 -26.63
N ILE A 122 -32.45 12.84 -26.92
CA ILE A 122 -31.64 13.40 -28.02
C ILE A 122 -30.20 13.52 -27.58
N TRP A 123 -29.93 13.97 -26.35
CA TRP A 123 -28.58 13.93 -25.78
C TRP A 123 -28.00 12.51 -25.75
N GLU A 124 -28.82 11.51 -25.48
CA GLU A 124 -28.41 10.11 -25.54
C GLU A 124 -28.00 9.70 -26.96
N LYS A 125 -28.80 10.05 -27.97
CA LYS A 125 -28.45 9.81 -29.38
C LYS A 125 -27.19 10.56 -29.80
N ILE A 126 -27.00 11.80 -29.35
CA ILE A 126 -25.80 12.60 -29.59
C ILE A 126 -24.59 11.93 -28.94
N SER A 127 -24.69 11.49 -27.68
CA SER A 127 -23.59 10.82 -26.99
C SER A 127 -23.14 9.56 -27.72
N LYS A 128 -24.09 8.70 -28.14
CA LYS A 128 -23.82 7.45 -28.85
C LYS A 128 -23.26 7.66 -30.26
N LYS A 129 -23.76 8.63 -31.02
CA LYS A 129 -23.34 8.85 -32.43
C LYS A 129 -22.16 9.80 -32.57
N GLY A 130 -22.06 10.78 -31.70
CA GLY A 130 -21.05 11.83 -31.72
C GLY A 130 -19.77 11.47 -30.96
N ASN A 131 -19.69 10.26 -30.38
CA ASN A 131 -18.60 9.83 -29.51
C ASN A 131 -18.32 10.84 -28.38
N LEU A 132 -19.40 11.41 -27.84
CA LEU A 132 -19.30 12.42 -26.78
C LEU A 132 -18.96 11.70 -25.48
N ASP A 133 -17.92 12.18 -24.78
CA ASP A 133 -17.51 11.58 -23.52
C ASP A 133 -18.64 11.71 -22.49
N MET A 134 -19.25 10.57 -22.14
CA MET A 134 -20.34 10.52 -21.16
C MET A 134 -19.91 11.05 -19.79
N ASN A 135 -18.62 10.99 -19.45
CA ASN A 135 -18.11 11.52 -18.19
C ASN A 135 -18.28 13.04 -18.09
N ASN A 136 -18.17 13.75 -19.22
CA ASN A 136 -18.40 15.19 -19.26
C ASN A 136 -19.88 15.52 -19.07
N LEU A 137 -20.79 14.70 -19.63
CA LEU A 137 -22.23 14.88 -19.44
C LEU A 137 -22.64 14.70 -17.98
N LEU A 138 -22.06 13.72 -17.27
CA LEU A 138 -22.32 13.51 -15.85
C LEU A 138 -21.98 14.72 -14.97
N GLN A 139 -21.08 15.59 -15.42
CA GLN A 139 -20.63 16.77 -14.67
C GLN A 139 -21.47 18.02 -14.94
N VAL A 140 -22.39 18.00 -15.91
CA VAL A 140 -23.17 19.19 -16.32
C VAL A 140 -24.15 19.60 -15.22
N ASN A 141 -25.04 18.69 -14.81
CA ASN A 141 -26.00 18.90 -13.73
C ASN A 141 -26.56 17.57 -13.20
N SER A 142 -27.37 17.65 -12.14
CA SER A 142 -27.99 16.48 -11.50
C SER A 142 -28.88 15.67 -12.44
N VAL A 143 -29.58 16.30 -13.37
CA VAL A 143 -30.47 15.63 -14.33
C VAL A 143 -29.66 14.75 -15.28
N PHE A 144 -28.57 15.27 -15.86
CA PHE A 144 -27.66 14.48 -16.67
C PHE A 144 -27.00 13.36 -15.85
N TYR A 145 -26.57 13.65 -14.61
CA TYR A 145 -25.99 12.65 -13.72
C TYR A 145 -26.95 11.49 -13.45
N HIS A 146 -28.21 11.76 -13.13
CA HIS A 146 -29.21 10.72 -12.87
C HIS A 146 -29.57 9.91 -14.12
N HIS A 147 -29.64 10.56 -15.28
CA HIS A 147 -30.00 9.90 -16.54
C HIS A 147 -28.85 9.06 -17.10
N PHE A 148 -27.69 9.69 -17.34
CA PHE A 148 -26.53 9.04 -17.93
C PHE A 148 -25.75 8.19 -16.93
N GLY A 149 -25.83 8.48 -15.63
CA GLY A 149 -25.11 7.74 -14.60
C GLY A 149 -25.50 6.28 -14.61
N ARG A 150 -26.80 5.97 -14.75
CA ARG A 150 -27.26 4.58 -14.86
C ARG A 150 -26.73 3.86 -16.10
N MET A 151 -26.49 4.58 -17.19
CA MET A 151 -25.93 3.99 -18.41
C MET A 151 -24.44 3.73 -18.25
N ARG A 152 -23.71 4.76 -17.77
CA ARG A 152 -22.26 4.70 -17.59
C ARG A 152 -21.83 3.73 -16.50
N TYR A 153 -22.58 3.66 -15.40
CA TYR A 153 -22.21 2.89 -14.21
C TYR A 153 -22.72 1.44 -14.23
N LYS A 154 -23.61 1.07 -15.16
CA LYS A 154 -24.00 -0.35 -15.37
C LYS A 154 -22.83 -1.25 -15.74
N GLU A 155 -21.76 -0.69 -16.29
CA GLU A 155 -20.50 -1.40 -16.57
C GLU A 155 -19.75 -1.79 -15.29
N PHE A 156 -20.15 -1.27 -14.13
CA PHE A 156 -19.47 -1.45 -12.84
C PHE A 156 -20.41 -2.08 -11.82
N GLU A 157 -20.81 -3.32 -12.06
CA GLU A 157 -21.71 -4.04 -11.15
C GLU A 157 -21.02 -4.47 -9.85
N SER A 158 -19.68 -4.52 -9.85
CA SER A 158 -18.87 -4.96 -8.72
C SER A 158 -17.91 -3.87 -8.26
N VAL A 159 -17.84 -3.64 -6.96
CA VAL A 159 -16.89 -2.72 -6.32
C VAL A 159 -16.04 -3.48 -5.32
N GLN A 160 -14.73 -3.28 -5.39
CA GLN A 160 -13.73 -3.93 -4.55
C GLN A 160 -12.92 -2.85 -3.83
N LEU A 161 -13.01 -2.81 -2.51
CA LEU A 161 -12.32 -1.87 -1.65
C LEU A 161 -11.19 -2.60 -0.94
N LEU A 162 -9.97 -2.06 -0.99
CA LEU A 162 -8.81 -2.64 -0.30
C LEU A 162 -8.22 -1.62 0.68
N LEU A 163 -8.24 -1.96 1.96
CA LEU A 163 -7.54 -1.23 3.01
C LEU A 163 -6.35 -2.02 3.49
N VAL A 164 -5.18 -1.38 3.51
CA VAL A 164 -3.95 -1.99 4.04
C VAL A 164 -3.55 -1.26 5.31
N LEU A 165 -3.43 -2.00 6.40
CA LEU A 165 -3.18 -1.51 7.75
C LEU A 165 -1.90 -2.15 8.31
N SER A 166 -1.17 -1.41 9.13
CA SER A 166 -0.06 -1.94 9.92
C SER A 166 0.07 -1.20 11.24
N THR A 167 0.66 -1.82 12.27
CA THR A 167 1.22 -1.04 13.37
C THR A 167 2.36 -0.17 12.84
N THR A 168 2.66 0.93 13.53
CA THR A 168 3.82 1.76 13.20
C THR A 168 5.15 1.20 13.69
N LYS A 169 5.16 0.07 14.42
CA LYS A 169 6.36 -0.50 15.07
C LYS A 169 7.48 -0.76 14.07
N LYS A 170 7.22 -1.58 13.04
CA LYS A 170 8.22 -1.95 12.02
C LYS A 170 8.78 -0.74 11.28
N MET A 171 7.91 0.18 10.87
CA MET A 171 8.31 1.43 10.22
C MET A 171 9.18 2.30 11.13
N ARG A 172 8.80 2.49 12.42
CA ARG A 172 9.60 3.27 13.37
C ARG A 172 10.98 2.67 13.56
N MET A 173 11.08 1.34 13.71
CA MET A 173 12.35 0.61 13.81
C MET A 173 13.22 0.80 12.56
N SER A 174 12.62 0.69 11.36
CA SER A 174 13.32 0.92 10.09
C SER A 174 13.81 2.36 9.95
N ASP A 175 12.98 3.34 10.31
CA ASP A 175 13.33 4.76 10.27
C ASP A 175 14.43 5.11 11.27
N GLU A 176 14.35 4.58 12.49
CA GLU A 176 15.40 4.77 13.49
C GLU A 176 16.72 4.18 13.02
N CYS A 177 16.71 2.96 12.50
CA CYS A 177 17.89 2.32 11.89
C CYS A 177 18.48 3.19 10.78
N PHE A 178 17.64 3.71 9.88
CA PHE A 178 18.06 4.58 8.78
C PHE A 178 18.65 5.90 9.29
N LEU A 179 18.04 6.54 10.28
CA LEU A 179 18.52 7.80 10.87
C LEU A 179 19.84 7.61 11.62
N LYS A 180 20.01 6.47 12.31
CA LYS A 180 21.21 6.15 13.10
C LYS A 180 22.40 5.77 12.23
N TYR A 181 22.18 4.92 11.22
CA TYR A 181 23.26 4.28 10.46
C TYR A 181 23.40 4.77 9.03
N GLY A 182 22.39 5.43 8.49
CA GLY A 182 22.37 5.90 7.11
C GLY A 182 21.58 5.01 6.16
N PRO A 183 21.50 5.41 4.88
CA PRO A 183 20.76 4.67 3.87
C PRO A 183 21.40 3.33 3.56
N ASP A 184 20.59 2.28 3.37
CA ASP A 184 21.10 0.96 2.98
C ASP A 184 21.87 0.98 1.65
N PHE A 185 21.46 1.84 0.70
CA PHE A 185 22.09 1.97 -0.62
C PHE A 185 22.59 3.40 -0.86
N PRO A 186 23.78 3.79 -0.38
CA PRO A 186 24.25 5.18 -0.42
C PRO A 186 24.37 5.77 -1.83
N ASN A 187 24.46 4.90 -2.83
CA ASN A 187 24.49 5.22 -4.24
C ASN A 187 23.10 5.53 -4.82
N ARG A 188 22.05 5.67 -4.00
CA ARG A 188 20.71 6.05 -4.45
C ARG A 188 20.23 7.34 -3.77
N PRO A 189 19.42 8.15 -4.48
CA PRO A 189 18.83 9.33 -3.88
C PRO A 189 17.71 8.94 -2.91
N TYR A 190 17.76 9.51 -1.70
CA TYR A 190 16.69 9.38 -0.71
C TYR A 190 16.13 10.73 -0.31
N GLU A 191 14.82 10.75 -0.05
CA GLU A 191 14.16 11.85 0.63
C GLU A 191 14.40 11.74 2.15
N SER A 192 15.67 11.81 2.56
CA SER A 192 16.11 11.56 3.93
C SER A 192 15.35 12.36 4.99
N TYR A 193 15.01 13.61 4.68
CA TYR A 193 14.27 14.46 5.60
C TYR A 193 12.81 14.02 5.76
N LYS A 194 12.15 13.54 4.69
CA LYS A 194 10.80 12.98 4.80
C LYS A 194 10.76 11.73 5.68
N ILE A 195 11.83 10.94 5.68
CA ILE A 195 11.96 9.79 6.59
C ILE A 195 12.07 10.26 8.05
N TYR A 196 12.83 11.32 8.31
CA TYR A 196 12.86 11.95 9.64
C TYR A 196 11.49 12.49 10.06
N GLU A 197 10.82 13.23 9.18
CA GLU A 197 9.47 13.76 9.43
C GLU A 197 8.47 12.63 9.69
N ARG A 198 8.51 11.56 8.90
CA ARG A 198 7.73 10.34 9.12
C ARG A 198 8.01 9.71 10.49
N HIS A 199 9.27 9.60 10.90
CA HIS A 199 9.64 9.08 12.21
C HIS A 199 9.04 9.94 13.35
N GLN A 200 9.08 11.27 13.21
CA GLN A 200 8.48 12.18 14.19
C GLN A 200 6.97 12.06 14.25
N ILE A 201 6.28 12.02 13.10
CA ILE A 201 4.82 11.91 13.03
C ILE A 201 4.38 10.56 13.59
N SER A 202 4.98 9.48 13.08
CA SER A 202 4.59 8.11 13.42
C SER A 202 4.74 7.81 14.90
N SER A 203 5.68 8.45 15.62
CA SER A 203 5.85 8.31 17.07
C SER A 203 4.58 8.63 17.88
N LYS A 204 3.65 9.40 17.30
CA LYS A 204 2.41 9.86 17.94
C LYS A 204 1.19 8.96 17.69
N TYR A 205 1.34 7.91 16.89
CA TYR A 205 0.23 7.07 16.41
C TYR A 205 0.58 5.59 16.44
N GLU A 206 -0.33 4.74 16.92
CA GLU A 206 -0.10 3.29 17.03
C GLU A 206 -0.15 2.60 15.67
N TYR A 207 -0.96 3.11 14.73
CA TYR A 207 -1.23 2.48 13.45
C TYR A 207 -1.03 3.41 12.25
N GLU A 208 -0.86 2.79 11.08
CA GLU A 208 -0.90 3.46 9.79
C GLU A 208 -1.72 2.69 8.75
N PHE A 209 -2.44 3.42 7.91
CA PHE A 209 -3.00 2.93 6.66
C PHE A 209 -2.06 3.25 5.49
N LEU A 210 -2.01 2.34 4.53
CA LEU A 210 -1.15 2.40 3.37
C LEU A 210 -2.01 2.42 2.11
N ASP A 211 -1.90 3.50 1.33
CA ASP A 211 -2.52 3.55 0.01
C ASP A 211 -1.62 2.78 -0.96
N VAL A 212 -2.09 1.63 -1.41
CA VAL A 212 -1.29 0.70 -2.22
C VAL A 212 -1.71 0.68 -3.68
N ARG A 213 -0.76 0.42 -4.58
CA ARG A 213 -1.01 0.14 -5.99
C ARG A 213 -0.14 -1.00 -6.46
N THR A 214 -0.56 -1.68 -7.51
CA THR A 214 0.25 -2.70 -8.17
C THR A 214 1.01 -2.09 -9.35
N SER A 215 2.28 -2.46 -9.50
CA SER A 215 3.24 -1.94 -10.46
C SER A 215 3.29 -2.65 -11.83
N PRO A 216 2.95 -3.96 -11.97
CA PRO A 216 2.92 -4.61 -13.28
C PRO A 216 1.86 -3.99 -14.17
N LYS A 217 2.28 -3.52 -15.36
CA LYS A 217 1.38 -3.00 -16.40
C LYS A 217 0.38 -4.05 -16.89
N GLU A 218 0.76 -5.33 -16.84
CA GLU A 218 -0.08 -6.46 -17.25
C GLU A 218 -1.30 -6.61 -16.33
N ASP A 219 -1.11 -6.46 -15.02
CA ASP A 219 -2.21 -6.47 -14.06
C ASP A 219 -3.10 -5.23 -14.25
N PHE A 220 -2.50 -4.06 -14.50
CA PHE A 220 -3.24 -2.83 -14.81
C PHE A 220 -4.20 -3.02 -16.01
N LEU A 221 -3.70 -3.61 -17.10
CA LEU A 221 -4.50 -3.93 -18.28
C LEU A 221 -5.54 -5.03 -18.03
N ALA A 222 -5.30 -5.93 -17.07
CA ALA A 222 -6.30 -6.92 -16.66
C ALA A 222 -7.41 -6.27 -15.83
N TYR A 223 -7.11 -5.31 -14.95
CA TYR A 223 -8.13 -4.56 -14.20
C TYR A 223 -8.99 -3.68 -15.10
N GLU A 224 -8.39 -3.02 -16.09
CA GLU A 224 -9.17 -2.22 -17.08
C GLU A 224 -10.17 -3.08 -17.86
N LYS A 225 -9.93 -4.39 -17.96
CA LYS A 225 -10.84 -5.36 -18.59
C LYS A 225 -11.79 -6.02 -17.61
N SER A 226 -11.64 -5.80 -16.31
CA SER A 226 -12.52 -6.37 -15.29
C SER A 226 -13.76 -5.50 -15.14
N ASP A 227 -14.92 -6.13 -14.96
CA ASP A 227 -16.19 -5.43 -14.66
C ASP A 227 -16.24 -4.89 -13.21
N SER A 228 -15.09 -4.83 -12.53
CA SER A 228 -14.96 -4.43 -11.12
C SER A 228 -14.19 -3.12 -10.98
N ILE A 229 -14.71 -2.20 -10.18
CA ILE A 229 -13.95 -1.02 -9.74
C ILE A 229 -13.12 -1.40 -8.52
N ILE A 230 -11.82 -1.10 -8.55
CA ILE A 230 -10.91 -1.32 -7.41
C ILE A 230 -10.53 0.03 -6.81
N ILE A 231 -10.76 0.19 -5.50
CA ILE A 231 -10.41 1.39 -4.73
C ILE A 231 -9.50 0.98 -3.57
N SER A 232 -8.25 1.45 -3.59
CA SER A 232 -7.24 1.12 -2.57
C SER A 232 -6.69 2.32 -1.79
N SER A 233 -7.22 3.52 -2.07
CA SER A 233 -6.87 4.77 -1.39
C SER A 233 -7.87 4.99 -0.27
N LYS A 234 -7.38 5.20 0.96
CA LYS A 234 -8.26 5.40 2.13
C LYS A 234 -9.19 6.58 1.92
N LYS A 235 -8.69 7.68 1.37
CA LYS A 235 -9.48 8.89 1.11
C LYS A 235 -10.64 8.58 0.15
N ASP A 236 -10.38 7.80 -0.89
CA ASP A 236 -11.39 7.47 -1.90
C ASP A 236 -12.39 6.44 -1.37
N ILE A 237 -11.96 5.54 -0.49
CA ILE A 237 -12.84 4.63 0.24
C ILE A 237 -13.76 5.40 1.19
N ASP A 238 -13.21 6.32 2.00
CA ASP A 238 -14.01 7.16 2.89
C ASP A 238 -15.03 7.97 2.08
N PHE A 239 -14.59 8.59 0.98
CA PHE A 239 -15.48 9.33 0.07
C PHE A 239 -16.59 8.44 -0.50
N PHE A 240 -16.25 7.25 -0.99
CA PHE A 240 -17.21 6.29 -1.54
C PHE A 240 -18.25 5.90 -0.49
N ILE A 241 -17.83 5.58 0.73
CA ILE A 241 -18.73 5.20 1.81
C ILE A 241 -19.66 6.37 2.20
N GLU A 242 -19.12 7.59 2.33
CA GLU A 242 -19.85 8.77 2.82
C GLU A 242 -20.79 9.39 1.79
N ASN A 243 -20.45 9.32 0.51
CA ASN A 243 -21.16 10.08 -0.52
C ASN A 243 -21.93 9.18 -1.50
N ILE A 244 -21.50 7.93 -1.65
CA ILE A 244 -22.10 6.98 -2.61
C ILE A 244 -22.92 5.93 -1.85
N LEU A 245 -22.31 5.18 -0.93
CA LEU A 245 -22.95 4.01 -0.31
C LEU A 245 -24.06 4.39 0.67
N THR A 246 -23.84 5.42 1.48
CA THR A 246 -24.83 5.92 2.46
C THR A 246 -25.89 6.82 1.83
N ASN A 247 -25.72 7.25 0.58
CA ASN A 247 -26.67 8.10 -0.12
C ASN A 247 -27.74 7.27 -0.88
N PRO A 248 -29.01 7.25 -0.44
CA PRO A 248 -30.08 6.47 -1.11
C PRO A 248 -30.43 7.00 -2.51
N ASN A 249 -30.04 8.24 -2.83
CA ASN A 249 -30.29 8.87 -4.12
C ASN A 249 -29.14 8.68 -5.10
N SER A 250 -28.04 8.04 -4.70
CA SER A 250 -26.89 7.78 -5.57
C SER A 250 -27.28 6.84 -6.72
N PRO A 251 -27.21 7.29 -8.00
CA PRO A 251 -27.39 6.43 -9.17
C PRO A 251 -26.35 5.32 -9.22
N LEU A 252 -25.10 5.64 -8.84
CA LEU A 252 -24.01 4.68 -8.82
C LEU A 252 -24.30 3.55 -7.83
N LYS A 253 -24.78 3.87 -6.62
CA LYS A 253 -25.16 2.85 -5.62
C LYS A 253 -26.14 1.83 -6.20
N ARG A 254 -27.17 2.28 -6.92
CA ARG A 254 -28.21 1.42 -7.52
C ARG A 254 -27.68 0.50 -8.63
N CYS A 255 -26.48 0.76 -9.15
CA CYS A 255 -25.83 -0.10 -10.14
C CYS A 255 -24.95 -1.18 -9.51
N ILE A 256 -24.58 -1.02 -8.23
CA ILE A 256 -23.70 -1.96 -7.53
C ILE A 256 -24.51 -3.18 -7.11
N LYS A 257 -24.15 -4.34 -7.63
CA LYS A 257 -24.72 -5.63 -7.21
C LYS A 257 -23.84 -6.36 -6.19
N ASN A 258 -22.53 -6.15 -6.30
CA ASN A 258 -21.52 -6.82 -5.47
C ASN A 258 -20.58 -5.78 -4.85
N LEU A 259 -20.40 -5.86 -3.53
CA LEU A 259 -19.47 -5.01 -2.79
C LEU A 259 -18.52 -5.87 -1.95
N CYS A 260 -17.26 -5.92 -2.33
CA CYS A 260 -16.20 -6.54 -1.54
C CYS A 260 -15.38 -5.47 -0.84
N MET A 261 -15.12 -5.64 0.45
CA MET A 261 -14.16 -4.84 1.19
C MET A 261 -13.18 -5.75 1.90
N ASP A 262 -11.91 -5.56 1.64
CA ASP A 262 -10.84 -6.37 2.17
C ASP A 262 -9.91 -5.50 3.01
N VAL A 263 -9.55 -6.00 4.18
CA VAL A 263 -8.59 -5.38 5.08
C VAL A 263 -7.38 -6.29 5.22
N SER A 264 -6.24 -5.87 4.68
CA SER A 264 -4.97 -6.57 4.85
C SER A 264 -4.18 -5.93 5.99
N ILE A 265 -3.98 -6.69 7.07
CA ILE A 265 -3.20 -6.26 8.23
C ILE A 265 -1.80 -6.86 8.11
N LEU A 266 -0.81 -6.00 7.81
CA LEU A 266 0.58 -6.39 7.60
C LEU A 266 1.26 -6.75 8.93
N ASP A 267 0.93 -6.02 9.99
CA ASP A 267 1.43 -6.23 11.34
C ASP A 267 0.36 -5.83 12.38
N GLY A 268 0.36 -6.51 13.53
CA GLY A 268 -0.58 -6.25 14.62
C GLY A 268 -1.93 -6.96 14.50
N PHE A 269 -2.08 -7.93 13.60
CA PHE A 269 -3.32 -8.69 13.45
C PHE A 269 -3.68 -9.47 14.73
N GLY A 270 -2.69 -10.05 15.41
CA GLY A 270 -2.92 -10.70 16.71
C GLY A 270 -3.50 -9.74 17.76
N GLU A 271 -2.90 -8.55 17.89
CA GLU A 271 -3.31 -7.51 18.82
C GLU A 271 -4.72 -6.99 18.49
N LEU A 272 -4.99 -6.70 17.21
CA LEU A 272 -6.24 -6.10 16.75
C LEU A 272 -7.40 -7.08 16.59
N ILE A 273 -7.18 -8.33 16.20
CA ILE A 273 -8.25 -9.22 15.72
C ILE A 273 -8.42 -10.47 16.60
N THR A 274 -7.33 -11.08 17.09
CA THR A 274 -7.43 -12.37 17.79
C THR A 274 -7.31 -12.26 19.30
N SER A 275 -6.71 -11.18 19.81
CA SER A 275 -6.58 -10.91 21.24
C SER A 275 -7.93 -11.00 21.97
N GLN A 276 -7.91 -11.53 23.19
CA GLN A 276 -9.11 -11.63 24.02
C GLN A 276 -9.65 -10.26 24.43
N ASN A 277 -8.79 -9.25 24.55
CA ASN A 277 -9.17 -7.88 24.91
C ASN A 277 -9.47 -7.01 23.69
N SER A 278 -9.44 -7.57 22.47
CA SER A 278 -9.74 -6.80 21.27
C SER A 278 -11.25 -6.52 21.17
N ASN A 279 -11.57 -5.23 21.14
CA ASN A 279 -12.93 -4.74 20.90
C ASN A 279 -13.47 -5.19 19.52
N ILE A 280 -12.60 -5.26 18.51
CA ILE A 280 -12.94 -5.76 17.17
C ILE A 280 -13.29 -7.25 17.22
N ASN A 281 -12.54 -8.06 17.98
CA ASN A 281 -12.82 -9.48 18.15
C ASN A 281 -14.19 -9.72 18.80
N HIS A 282 -14.51 -8.95 19.85
CA HIS A 282 -15.83 -8.99 20.48
C HIS A 282 -16.95 -8.70 19.50
N PHE A 283 -16.75 -7.69 18.65
CA PHE A 283 -17.73 -7.31 17.63
C PHE A 283 -17.88 -8.34 16.51
N LEU A 284 -16.78 -8.95 16.06
CA LEU A 284 -16.83 -10.06 15.11
C LEU A 284 -17.61 -11.25 15.66
N LYS A 285 -17.46 -11.55 16.96
CA LYS A 285 -18.26 -12.58 17.64
C LYS A 285 -19.74 -12.20 17.66
N GLU A 286 -20.06 -10.95 17.96
CA GLU A 286 -21.45 -10.44 17.91
C GLU A 286 -22.06 -10.62 16.52
N LEU A 287 -21.37 -10.18 15.47
CA LEU A 287 -21.81 -10.36 14.07
C LEU A 287 -22.01 -11.83 13.72
N SER A 288 -21.15 -12.73 14.21
CA SER A 288 -21.27 -14.17 13.95
C SER A 288 -22.53 -14.82 14.54
N THR A 289 -23.18 -14.16 15.51
CA THR A 289 -24.47 -14.64 16.06
C THR A 289 -25.67 -14.27 15.18
N GLN A 290 -25.49 -13.39 14.20
CA GLN A 290 -26.56 -12.95 13.31
C GLN A 290 -26.80 -13.98 12.19
N GLY A 291 -27.89 -14.74 12.28
CA GLY A 291 -28.15 -15.88 11.38
C GLY A 291 -28.35 -15.56 9.89
N TRP A 292 -28.39 -14.30 9.49
CA TRP A 292 -28.44 -13.86 8.08
C TRP A 292 -27.06 -13.47 7.51
N LEU A 293 -26.01 -13.50 8.34
CA LEU A 293 -24.62 -13.34 7.94
C LEU A 293 -23.92 -14.70 7.93
N ASN A 294 -23.06 -14.92 6.93
CA ASN A 294 -22.14 -16.05 6.93
C ASN A 294 -20.77 -15.56 7.39
N CYS A 295 -20.41 -15.85 8.64
CA CYS A 295 -19.10 -15.51 9.20
C CYS A 295 -18.21 -16.77 9.17
N ILE A 296 -17.12 -16.72 8.41
CA ILE A 296 -16.16 -17.80 8.26
C ILE A 296 -14.82 -17.33 8.78
N LYS A 297 -14.21 -18.09 9.68
CA LYS A 297 -12.84 -17.90 10.14
C LYS A 297 -12.03 -19.11 9.70
N ALA A 298 -10.94 -18.89 8.99
CA ALA A 298 -10.12 -19.95 8.43
C ALA A 298 -8.64 -19.67 8.65
N ASP A 299 -7.91 -20.71 9.05
CA ASP A 299 -6.45 -20.71 9.04
C ASP A 299 -5.99 -21.15 7.64
N LEU A 300 -5.31 -20.26 6.93
CA LEU A 300 -4.89 -20.52 5.56
C LEU A 300 -3.60 -21.36 5.55
N PRO A 301 -3.33 -22.10 4.45
CA PRO A 301 -2.06 -22.77 4.29
C PRO A 301 -0.90 -21.78 4.41
N ALA A 302 0.17 -22.21 5.07
CA ALA A 302 1.33 -21.38 5.22
C ALA A 302 2.00 -21.08 3.88
N VAL A 303 2.54 -19.88 3.74
CA VAL A 303 3.16 -19.41 2.48
C VAL A 303 4.60 -19.00 2.72
N ASN A 304 5.47 -19.43 1.80
CA ASN A 304 6.87 -19.07 1.82
C ASN A 304 7.06 -17.63 1.33
N VAL A 305 7.48 -16.73 2.23
CA VAL A 305 7.83 -15.35 1.92
C VAL A 305 9.33 -15.16 1.90
N THR A 306 9.78 -14.19 1.11
CA THR A 306 11.19 -13.79 1.08
C THR A 306 11.45 -12.75 2.18
N GLU A 307 12.31 -13.09 3.13
CA GLU A 307 12.73 -12.14 4.16
C GLU A 307 13.84 -11.22 3.63
N CYS A 308 13.63 -9.91 3.71
CA CYS A 308 14.54 -8.93 3.14
C CYS A 308 14.67 -7.71 4.05
N HIS A 309 15.86 -7.52 4.61
CA HIS A 309 16.26 -6.31 5.35
C HIS A 309 15.47 -6.00 6.63
N ASP A 310 14.88 -7.00 7.28
CA ASP A 310 14.23 -6.90 8.60
C ASP A 310 15.26 -6.91 9.77
N TYR A 311 16.40 -6.22 9.57
CA TYR A 311 17.35 -5.88 10.64
C TYR A 311 17.18 -4.43 11.03
N PHE A 312 16.89 -4.17 12.29
CA PHE A 312 16.70 -2.78 12.73
C PHE A 312 17.60 -2.40 13.91
N SER A 313 18.02 -3.37 14.71
CA SER A 313 18.91 -3.18 15.86
C SER A 313 20.34 -2.78 15.46
N GLY A 314 20.83 -3.28 14.33
CA GLY A 314 22.21 -3.05 13.89
C GLY A 314 22.36 -2.30 12.57
N CYS A 315 23.61 -2.15 12.14
CA CYS A 315 23.93 -1.49 10.89
C CYS A 315 23.82 -2.48 9.72
N ARG A 316 22.90 -2.23 8.79
CA ARG A 316 22.68 -3.06 7.58
C ARG A 316 23.83 -3.07 6.55
N TRP A 317 24.92 -2.36 6.82
CA TRP A 317 26.14 -2.27 5.99
C TRP A 317 27.29 -3.17 6.47
N GLN A 318 27.00 -4.27 7.15
CA GLN A 318 28.05 -5.14 7.64
C GLN A 318 28.64 -6.00 6.51
N PRO A 319 29.95 -6.35 6.56
CA PRO A 319 30.59 -7.15 5.52
C PRO A 319 29.90 -8.48 5.24
N HIS A 320 29.47 -9.19 6.26
CA HIS A 320 28.75 -10.45 6.12
C HIS A 320 27.33 -10.29 5.56
N LEU A 321 26.77 -9.08 5.61
CA LEU A 321 25.51 -8.77 4.98
C LEU A 321 25.79 -8.56 3.50
N ARG A 322 25.40 -9.55 2.69
CA ARG A 322 25.35 -9.42 1.23
C ARG A 322 24.29 -8.39 0.77
N SER A 323 23.96 -7.39 1.60
CA SER A 323 22.99 -6.32 1.30
C SER A 323 23.34 -5.56 0.02
N TYR A 324 24.62 -5.47 -0.35
CA TYR A 324 25.04 -4.88 -1.62
C TYR A 324 24.72 -5.75 -2.86
N SER A 325 24.61 -7.08 -2.71
CA SER A 325 24.33 -8.03 -3.80
C SER A 325 22.94 -8.67 -3.73
N SER A 326 22.22 -8.52 -2.61
CA SER A 326 20.90 -9.11 -2.36
C SER A 326 19.84 -8.69 -3.37
N LEU A 327 19.87 -7.43 -3.79
CA LEU A 327 18.96 -6.93 -4.80
C LEU A 327 19.33 -7.36 -6.22
N GLY A 328 20.57 -7.80 -6.46
CA GLY A 328 20.98 -8.35 -7.75
C GLY A 328 20.15 -9.58 -8.17
N LEU A 329 19.63 -10.34 -7.20
CA LEU A 329 18.73 -11.47 -7.41
C LEU A 329 17.35 -11.03 -7.93
N PHE A 330 16.87 -9.86 -7.51
CA PHE A 330 15.57 -9.29 -7.91
C PHE A 330 15.68 -8.27 -9.07
N ALA A 331 16.88 -7.74 -9.32
CA ALA A 331 17.13 -6.66 -10.27
C ALA A 331 17.10 -7.06 -11.75
N ARG A 332 17.12 -8.36 -12.10
CA ARG A 332 17.13 -8.83 -13.52
C ARG A 332 15.79 -8.66 -14.26
N GLY A 333 14.98 -7.66 -13.91
CA GLY A 333 13.70 -7.35 -14.56
C GLY A 333 12.92 -6.21 -13.90
N LEU A 334 13.25 -5.87 -12.66
CA LEU A 334 12.68 -4.75 -11.92
C LEU A 334 13.77 -3.69 -11.71
N GLU A 335 14.01 -2.87 -12.73
CA GLU A 335 14.95 -1.73 -12.67
C GLU A 335 14.64 -0.78 -11.49
N ASP A 336 13.41 -0.85 -10.94
CA ASP A 336 12.88 0.00 -9.86
C ASP A 336 12.89 -0.60 -8.44
N SER A 337 13.35 -1.83 -8.24
CA SER A 337 13.40 -2.46 -6.89
C SER A 337 14.17 -1.61 -5.86
N ASN A 338 15.15 -0.84 -6.31
CA ASN A 338 15.98 0.05 -5.48
C ASN A 338 15.29 1.37 -5.06
N GLY A 339 14.19 1.75 -5.71
CA GLY A 339 13.37 2.91 -5.31
C GLY A 339 12.41 2.59 -4.16
N LYS A 340 12.18 1.29 -3.89
CA LYS A 340 11.21 0.82 -2.91
C LYS A 340 11.74 0.88 -1.50
N PHE A 341 13.00 0.53 -1.20
CA PHE A 341 13.54 0.72 0.16
C PHE A 341 14.14 2.12 0.35
N PRO A 342 13.99 2.78 1.51
CA PRO A 342 13.24 2.41 2.71
C PRO A 342 11.76 2.90 2.69
N LYS A 343 11.21 3.19 1.51
CA LYS A 343 9.81 3.64 1.38
C LYS A 343 8.82 2.50 1.68
N ASN A 344 9.14 1.28 1.28
CA ASN A 344 8.39 0.05 1.50
C ASN A 344 9.10 -0.79 2.57
N VAL A 345 8.75 -0.53 3.84
CA VAL A 345 9.31 -1.24 5.01
C VAL A 345 8.74 -2.67 5.13
N TYR A 346 7.59 -2.92 4.53
CA TYR A 346 6.79 -4.13 4.69
C TYR A 346 7.06 -5.16 3.59
N TYR A 347 8.31 -5.54 3.36
CA TYR A 347 8.66 -6.32 2.18
C TYR A 347 7.88 -7.65 2.10
N LYS A 348 8.08 -8.54 3.06
CA LYS A 348 7.44 -9.86 3.07
C LYS A 348 5.91 -9.76 3.27
N GLU A 349 5.48 -8.77 4.05
CA GLU A 349 4.06 -8.57 4.36
C GLU A 349 3.25 -8.05 3.17
N LEU A 350 3.89 -7.42 2.17
CA LEU A 350 3.21 -6.98 0.95
C LEU A 350 2.88 -8.12 -0.03
N MET A 351 3.45 -9.32 0.15
CA MET A 351 3.10 -10.48 -0.69
C MET A 351 1.60 -10.84 -0.59
N PRO A 352 0.97 -10.95 0.60
CA PRO A 352 -0.48 -11.06 0.74
C PRO A 352 -1.29 -10.01 -0.02
N VAL A 353 -0.83 -8.76 -0.02
CA VAL A 353 -1.50 -7.68 -0.75
C VAL A 353 -1.49 -7.94 -2.26
N SER A 354 -0.38 -8.46 -2.80
CA SER A 354 -0.33 -8.92 -4.19
C SER A 354 -1.30 -10.06 -4.46
N GLY A 355 -1.53 -10.96 -3.50
CA GLY A 355 -2.53 -12.02 -3.63
C GLY A 355 -3.96 -11.48 -3.82
N PHE A 356 -4.34 -10.41 -3.11
CA PHE A 356 -5.63 -9.76 -3.32
C PHE A 356 -5.75 -9.16 -4.74
N PHE A 357 -4.75 -8.42 -5.18
CA PHE A 357 -4.69 -7.88 -6.54
C PHE A 357 -4.81 -8.98 -7.61
N ASP A 358 -4.13 -10.12 -7.42
CA ASP A 358 -4.25 -11.29 -8.29
C ASP A 358 -5.68 -11.88 -8.33
N GLN A 359 -6.44 -11.82 -7.23
CA GLN A 359 -7.85 -12.24 -7.20
C GLN A 359 -8.76 -11.21 -7.86
N TYR A 360 -8.49 -9.92 -7.66
CA TYR A 360 -9.26 -8.83 -8.23
C TYR A 360 -9.21 -8.83 -9.76
N SER A 361 -8.01 -9.05 -10.32
CA SER A 361 -7.77 -9.05 -11.78
C SER A 361 -8.58 -10.10 -12.54
N LYS A 362 -9.09 -11.11 -11.84
CA LYS A 362 -9.85 -12.23 -12.41
C LYS A 362 -11.25 -12.37 -11.82
N ASN A 363 -11.69 -11.39 -11.04
CA ASN A 363 -12.98 -11.40 -10.33
C ASN A 363 -13.18 -12.60 -9.39
N ASP A 364 -12.11 -13.32 -9.02
CA ASP A 364 -12.20 -14.47 -8.10
C ASP A 364 -12.75 -14.04 -6.74
N ARG A 365 -12.39 -12.82 -6.29
CA ARG A 365 -12.86 -12.28 -5.01
C ARG A 365 -14.38 -12.12 -4.94
N VAL A 366 -15.03 -11.76 -6.05
CA VAL A 366 -16.50 -11.59 -6.12
C VAL A 366 -17.20 -12.93 -5.92
N SER A 367 -16.62 -14.02 -6.43
CA SER A 367 -17.18 -15.37 -6.23
C SER A 367 -17.23 -15.79 -4.75
N GLN A 368 -16.35 -15.21 -3.91
CA GLN A 368 -16.28 -15.53 -2.48
C GLN A 368 -17.47 -14.96 -1.68
N ILE A 369 -18.27 -14.03 -2.23
CA ILE A 369 -19.46 -13.50 -1.55
C ILE A 369 -20.47 -14.63 -1.25
N GLY A 370 -20.51 -15.67 -2.08
CA GLY A 370 -21.38 -16.83 -1.90
C GLY A 370 -20.83 -17.91 -0.96
N PHE A 371 -19.66 -17.71 -0.35
CA PHE A 371 -19.07 -18.73 0.51
C PHE A 371 -19.82 -18.86 1.83
N THR A 372 -20.03 -20.12 2.23
CA THR A 372 -20.73 -20.51 3.46
C THR A 372 -19.90 -21.47 4.31
N LYS A 373 -18.82 -22.04 3.77
CA LYS A 373 -17.98 -23.04 4.44
C LYS A 373 -16.51 -22.67 4.38
N GLU A 374 -15.78 -23.08 5.41
CA GLU A 374 -14.33 -22.94 5.52
C GLU A 374 -13.59 -23.60 4.34
N SER A 375 -14.02 -24.78 3.90
CA SER A 375 -13.37 -25.49 2.78
C SER A 375 -13.33 -24.67 1.49
N GLN A 376 -14.37 -23.87 1.22
CA GLN A 376 -14.42 -23.00 0.04
C GLN A 376 -13.37 -21.90 0.10
N VAL A 377 -13.16 -21.34 1.30
CA VAL A 377 -12.12 -20.34 1.57
C VAL A 377 -10.74 -20.96 1.40
N LEU A 378 -10.51 -22.16 1.92
CA LEU A 378 -9.23 -22.86 1.81
C LEU A 378 -8.87 -23.18 0.34
N GLU A 379 -9.82 -23.61 -0.47
CA GLU A 379 -9.60 -23.90 -1.89
C GLU A 379 -9.33 -22.63 -2.71
N ASN A 380 -10.01 -21.52 -2.40
CA ASN A 380 -10.01 -20.28 -3.18
C ASN A 380 -9.37 -19.10 -2.44
N ASN A 381 -8.35 -19.36 -1.62
CA ASN A 381 -7.66 -18.32 -0.86
C ASN A 381 -6.75 -17.44 -1.76
N PRO A 382 -6.35 -16.23 -1.29
CA PRO A 382 -5.50 -15.33 -2.07
C PRO A 382 -4.14 -15.91 -2.50
N PHE A 383 -3.72 -17.01 -1.87
CA PHE A 383 -2.42 -17.65 -2.10
C PHE A 383 -2.50 -18.93 -2.93
N SER A 384 -3.69 -19.44 -3.27
CA SER A 384 -3.85 -20.74 -3.95
C SER A 384 -2.98 -20.84 -5.21
N ARG A 385 -2.84 -19.77 -5.99
CA ARG A 385 -1.97 -19.77 -7.18
C ARG A 385 -0.49 -19.83 -6.87
N PHE A 386 -0.07 -19.13 -5.83
CA PHE A 386 1.32 -19.14 -5.40
C PHE A 386 1.70 -20.53 -4.87
N LEU A 387 0.81 -21.15 -4.09
CA LEU A 387 0.97 -22.52 -3.59
C LEU A 387 1.04 -23.51 -4.77
N ASN A 388 0.09 -23.47 -5.69
CA ASN A 388 0.10 -24.31 -6.89
C ASN A 388 1.36 -24.11 -7.76
N TYR A 389 1.89 -22.88 -7.81
CA TYR A 389 3.16 -22.62 -8.47
C TYR A 389 4.30 -23.35 -7.75
N CYS A 390 4.38 -23.25 -6.42
CA CYS A 390 5.41 -23.90 -5.62
C CYS A 390 5.40 -25.42 -5.77
N ASP A 391 4.22 -26.05 -5.77
CA ASP A 391 4.06 -27.50 -5.95
C ASP A 391 4.59 -28.00 -7.30
N GLY A 392 4.56 -27.14 -8.32
CA GLY A 392 5.10 -27.43 -9.65
C GLY A 392 6.61 -27.21 -9.80
N VAL A 393 7.30 -26.69 -8.78
CA VAL A 393 8.74 -26.40 -8.86
C VAL A 393 9.57 -27.63 -8.45
N PRO A 394 10.54 -28.09 -9.29
CA PRO A 394 11.42 -29.18 -8.92
C PRO A 394 12.29 -28.86 -7.68
N PRO A 395 12.51 -29.82 -6.75
CA PRO A 395 13.25 -29.59 -5.50
C PRO A 395 14.63 -28.95 -5.68
N ILE A 396 15.35 -29.31 -6.76
CA ILE A 396 16.72 -28.83 -7.06
C ILE A 396 16.78 -27.30 -7.23
N ILE A 397 15.69 -26.69 -7.69
CA ILE A 397 15.62 -25.25 -7.98
C ILE A 397 14.52 -24.55 -7.19
N TYR A 398 13.98 -25.23 -6.16
CA TYR A 398 12.84 -24.79 -5.39
C TYR A 398 13.10 -23.43 -4.77
N ASP A 399 14.11 -23.33 -3.91
CA ASP A 399 14.43 -22.10 -3.19
C ASP A 399 14.59 -20.93 -4.16
N MET A 400 15.45 -21.06 -5.17
CA MET A 400 15.71 -19.97 -6.11
C MET A 400 14.45 -19.48 -6.83
N LYS A 401 13.59 -20.38 -7.30
CA LYS A 401 12.37 -20.01 -8.05
C LYS A 401 11.29 -19.45 -7.12
N VAL A 402 11.08 -20.06 -5.96
CA VAL A 402 10.07 -19.65 -4.98
C VAL A 402 10.45 -18.29 -4.37
N ILE A 403 11.72 -18.11 -3.96
CA ILE A 403 12.24 -16.82 -3.46
C ILE A 403 12.06 -15.73 -4.50
N ARG A 404 12.37 -16.02 -5.77
CA ARG A 404 12.21 -15.04 -6.85
C ARG A 404 10.74 -14.70 -7.06
N LYS A 405 9.83 -15.68 -7.04
CA LYS A 405 8.39 -15.45 -7.22
C LYS A 405 7.81 -14.67 -6.04
N ALA A 406 8.10 -15.06 -4.80
CA ALA A 406 7.66 -14.36 -3.59
C ALA A 406 8.22 -12.93 -3.52
N GLY A 407 9.49 -12.75 -3.85
CA GLY A 407 10.12 -11.44 -3.94
C GLY A 407 9.50 -10.57 -5.03
N ASN A 408 9.15 -11.13 -6.19
CA ASN A 408 8.45 -10.41 -7.25
C ASN A 408 7.03 -9.99 -6.85
N MET A 409 6.28 -10.85 -6.13
CA MET A 409 4.96 -10.50 -5.60
C MET A 409 5.05 -9.40 -4.53
N SER A 410 6.06 -9.45 -3.66
CA SER A 410 6.32 -8.39 -2.68
C SER A 410 6.67 -7.06 -3.38
N LEU A 411 7.52 -7.14 -4.41
CA LEU A 411 7.95 -6.02 -5.23
C LEU A 411 6.93 -5.56 -6.26
N SER A 412 5.81 -6.24 -6.45
CA SER A 412 4.75 -5.76 -7.35
C SER A 412 3.92 -4.66 -6.68
N ILE A 413 3.98 -4.53 -5.36
CA ILE A 413 3.18 -3.55 -4.62
C ILE A 413 3.99 -2.29 -4.32
N ASP A 414 3.35 -1.14 -4.51
CA ASP A 414 3.86 0.18 -4.20
C ASP A 414 2.99 0.88 -3.17
N ILE A 415 3.64 1.36 -2.10
CA ILE A 415 3.02 2.24 -1.12
C ILE A 415 3.12 3.67 -1.66
N THR A 416 1.99 4.22 -2.05
CA THR A 416 1.91 5.56 -2.66
C THR A 416 1.74 6.66 -1.63
N ASN A 417 1.03 6.38 -0.55
CA ASN A 417 0.75 7.32 0.52
C ASN A 417 0.50 6.60 1.86
N ARG A 418 0.61 7.34 2.97
CA ARG A 418 0.50 6.83 4.34
C ARG A 418 -0.39 7.75 5.16
N GLY A 419 -1.33 7.18 5.90
CA GLY A 419 -2.15 7.88 6.88
C GLY A 419 -1.90 7.32 8.27
N PHE A 420 -1.74 8.17 9.28
CA PHE A 420 -1.50 7.73 10.67
C PHE A 420 -2.75 7.88 11.52
N LEU A 421 -3.00 6.89 12.38
CA LEU A 421 -4.19 6.85 13.22
C LEU A 421 -3.87 6.29 14.60
N THR A 422 -4.67 6.73 15.56
CA THR A 422 -4.68 6.12 16.88
C THR A 422 -5.43 4.79 16.85
N GLU A 423 -5.15 3.93 17.82
CA GLU A 423 -5.88 2.66 18.01
C GLU A 423 -7.41 2.86 18.02
N LYS A 424 -7.91 3.81 18.82
CA LYS A 424 -9.34 4.16 18.88
C LYS A 424 -9.92 4.52 17.51
N ASN A 425 -9.18 5.24 16.68
CA ASN A 425 -9.65 5.62 15.35
C ASN A 425 -9.70 4.42 14.40
N VAL A 426 -8.77 3.48 14.54
CA VAL A 426 -8.80 2.20 13.81
C VAL A 426 -10.02 1.40 14.22
N GLU A 427 -10.26 1.20 15.52
CA GLU A 427 -11.44 0.49 16.03
C GLU A 427 -12.74 1.10 15.49
N LEU A 428 -12.91 2.43 15.64
CA LEU A 428 -14.08 3.14 15.12
C LEU A 428 -14.26 2.97 13.61
N SER A 429 -13.16 2.95 12.84
CA SER A 429 -13.21 2.70 11.41
C SER A 429 -13.70 1.28 11.10
N PHE A 430 -13.17 0.27 11.79
CA PHE A 430 -13.62 -1.13 11.65
C PHE A 430 -15.11 -1.29 11.97
N TYR A 431 -15.56 -0.74 13.11
CA TYR A 431 -16.97 -0.75 13.49
C TYR A 431 -17.85 -0.14 12.41
N ARG A 432 -17.46 1.06 11.94
CA ARG A 432 -18.20 1.77 10.91
C ARG A 432 -18.27 0.96 9.62
N PHE A 433 -17.14 0.44 9.14
CA PHE A 433 -17.08 -0.29 7.88
C PHE A 433 -17.87 -1.60 7.92
N MET A 434 -17.69 -2.42 8.95
CA MET A 434 -18.41 -3.67 9.10
C MET A 434 -19.92 -3.42 9.28
N ASN A 435 -20.33 -2.46 10.10
CA ASN A 435 -21.75 -2.12 10.25
C ASN A 435 -22.37 -1.67 8.93
N LEU A 436 -21.69 -0.82 8.16
CA LEU A 436 -22.23 -0.32 6.90
C LEU A 436 -22.36 -1.42 5.84
N ILE A 437 -21.35 -2.28 5.73
CA ILE A 437 -21.31 -3.36 4.74
C ILE A 437 -22.27 -4.49 5.09
N THR A 438 -22.48 -4.74 6.38
CA THR A 438 -23.46 -5.73 6.84
C THR A 438 -24.88 -5.15 6.91
N SER A 439 -25.07 -3.83 6.99
CA SER A 439 -26.40 -3.23 7.16
C SER A 439 -27.39 -3.59 6.05
N LYS A 440 -28.59 -4.04 6.46
CA LYS A 440 -29.74 -4.24 5.56
C LYS A 440 -30.35 -2.92 5.07
N GLU A 441 -30.23 -1.86 5.86
CA GLU A 441 -30.77 -0.54 5.48
C GLU A 441 -29.90 0.12 4.41
N VAL A 442 -28.57 -0.02 4.54
CA VAL A 442 -27.62 0.63 3.63
C VAL A 442 -27.29 -0.26 2.44
N CYS A 443 -27.04 -1.54 2.65
CA CYS A 443 -26.61 -2.49 1.62
C CYS A 443 -27.62 -3.61 1.38
N GLY A 444 -28.91 -3.42 1.68
CA GLY A 444 -29.94 -4.45 1.57
C GLY A 444 -29.98 -5.13 0.21
N ASP A 445 -30.02 -4.33 -0.85
CA ASP A 445 -30.06 -4.75 -2.26
C ASP A 445 -28.71 -5.17 -2.85
N ILE A 446 -27.63 -5.11 -2.07
CA ILE A 446 -26.25 -5.39 -2.52
C ILE A 446 -25.75 -6.68 -1.87
N ASN A 447 -25.20 -7.61 -2.65
CA ASN A 447 -24.44 -8.73 -2.10
C ASN A 447 -23.10 -8.18 -1.61
N SER A 448 -22.76 -8.40 -0.35
CA SER A 448 -21.54 -7.81 0.20
C SER A 448 -20.68 -8.81 0.96
N SER A 449 -19.39 -8.54 0.96
CA SER A 449 -18.40 -9.37 1.63
C SER A 449 -17.32 -8.50 2.27
N PHE A 450 -17.07 -8.72 3.55
CA PHE A 450 -16.00 -8.09 4.30
C PHE A 450 -14.95 -9.14 4.64
N SER A 451 -13.70 -8.96 4.22
CA SER A 451 -12.60 -9.85 4.63
C SER A 451 -11.54 -9.12 5.44
N ILE A 452 -10.97 -9.81 6.42
CA ILE A 452 -9.82 -9.36 7.20
C ILE A 452 -8.76 -10.46 7.08
N LEU A 453 -7.61 -10.13 6.50
CA LEU A 453 -6.47 -11.03 6.34
C LEU A 453 -5.28 -10.48 7.11
N GLY A 454 -4.60 -11.32 7.87
CA GLY A 454 -3.32 -10.97 8.50
C GLY A 454 -2.59 -12.19 9.06
N MET A 455 -1.49 -11.94 9.76
CA MET A 455 -0.68 -12.99 10.39
C MET A 455 -1.08 -13.25 11.83
N LYS A 456 -1.03 -14.51 12.25
CA LYS A 456 -1.11 -14.82 13.68
C LYS A 456 0.08 -14.26 14.46
N ASP A 457 1.29 -14.53 13.99
CA ASP A 457 2.54 -14.15 14.68
C ASP A 457 3.60 -13.63 13.69
N SER A 458 3.64 -12.30 13.49
CA SER A 458 4.71 -11.64 12.74
C SER A 458 5.90 -11.34 13.65
N LYS A 459 7.02 -12.05 13.47
CA LYS A 459 8.31 -11.55 13.99
C LYS A 459 8.72 -10.32 13.17
N LEU A 460 8.71 -9.17 13.83
CA LEU A 460 9.06 -7.88 13.23
C LEU A 460 10.52 -7.78 12.79
N GLU A 461 11.43 -8.40 13.56
CA GLU A 461 12.86 -8.33 13.36
C GLU A 461 13.47 -9.74 13.35
N VAL A 462 14.47 -9.92 12.49
CA VAL A 462 15.29 -11.13 12.51
C VAL A 462 16.33 -11.02 13.61
N PRO A 463 16.47 -12.04 14.48
CA PRO A 463 17.55 -12.07 15.46
C PRO A 463 18.92 -11.86 14.79
N PRO A 464 19.87 -11.17 15.44
CA PRO A 464 21.21 -10.95 14.89
C PRO A 464 21.93 -12.25 14.48
N ASP A 465 21.69 -13.33 15.23
CA ASP A 465 22.32 -14.64 15.01
C ASP A 465 21.65 -15.44 13.87
N ASP A 466 20.40 -15.11 13.54
CA ASP A 466 19.61 -15.72 12.46
C ASP A 466 19.63 -14.86 11.19
N PHE A 467 20.41 -13.77 11.19
CA PHE A 467 20.33 -12.76 10.15
C PHE A 467 20.69 -13.36 8.78
N PRO A 468 19.80 -13.28 7.77
CA PRO A 468 19.86 -14.20 6.65
C PRO A 468 21.17 -14.07 5.89
N LEU A 469 21.87 -15.22 5.79
CA LEU A 469 22.41 -15.63 4.51
C LEU A 469 21.31 -15.37 3.48
N LEU A 470 21.62 -14.59 2.43
CA LEU A 470 20.71 -14.43 1.32
C LEU A 470 20.05 -15.77 0.98
N ASP A 471 18.75 -15.74 0.71
CA ASP A 471 17.95 -16.89 0.25
C ASP A 471 17.19 -17.69 1.33
N LYS A 472 16.88 -17.09 2.49
CA LYS A 472 15.98 -17.74 3.46
C LYS A 472 14.52 -17.45 3.14
N LEU A 473 13.77 -18.52 2.85
CA LEU A 473 12.31 -18.49 2.89
C LEU A 473 11.86 -18.54 4.35
N VAL A 474 10.88 -17.70 4.68
CA VAL A 474 10.21 -17.74 5.97
C VAL A 474 8.78 -18.19 5.74
N GLU A 475 8.31 -19.08 6.58
CA GLU A 475 6.94 -19.54 6.56
C GLU A 475 6.03 -18.49 7.20
N TYR A 476 4.97 -18.13 6.49
CA TYR A 476 4.02 -17.09 6.87
C TYR A 476 2.66 -17.75 7.02
N GLU A 477 2.12 -17.81 8.23
CA GLU A 477 0.84 -18.47 8.54
C GLU A 477 -0.30 -17.44 8.55
N PRO A 478 -1.08 -17.33 7.46
CA PRO A 478 -2.12 -16.33 7.36
C PRO A 478 -3.42 -16.83 8.00
N GLN A 479 -4.18 -15.93 8.59
CA GLN A 479 -5.56 -16.18 9.01
C GLN A 479 -6.49 -15.19 8.31
N ILE A 480 -7.63 -15.68 7.86
CA ILE A 480 -8.68 -14.86 7.26
C ILE A 480 -9.98 -14.96 8.06
N VAL A 481 -10.64 -13.81 8.22
CA VAL A 481 -12.03 -13.70 8.67
C VAL A 481 -12.83 -13.15 7.50
N LEU A 482 -13.88 -13.86 7.09
CA LEU A 482 -14.76 -13.50 5.98
C LEU A 482 -16.19 -13.36 6.51
N ILE A 483 -16.84 -12.24 6.22
CA ILE A 483 -18.23 -11.95 6.59
C ILE A 483 -18.99 -11.69 5.30
N ASN A 484 -19.85 -12.62 4.94
CA ASN A 484 -20.67 -12.52 3.74
C ASN A 484 -22.11 -12.19 4.11
N LYS A 485 -22.68 -11.22 3.40
CA LYS A 485 -24.09 -10.84 3.47
C LYS A 485 -24.72 -10.97 2.08
N PRO A 486 -25.68 -11.88 1.88
CA PRO A 486 -26.45 -11.91 0.65
C PRO A 486 -27.36 -10.67 0.54
N ALA A 487 -27.71 -10.28 -0.68
CA ALA A 487 -28.77 -9.30 -0.91
C ALA A 487 -30.09 -9.83 -0.34
N THR A 488 -30.86 -8.97 0.33
CA THR A 488 -32.24 -9.26 0.69
C THR A 488 -33.07 -9.14 -0.58
N ASN A 489 -33.51 -10.28 -1.12
CA ASN A 489 -34.57 -10.25 -2.12
C ASN A 489 -35.85 -9.82 -1.38
N ASP A 490 -36.32 -8.60 -1.63
CA ASP A 490 -37.67 -8.21 -1.23
C ASP A 490 -38.64 -9.15 -1.96
N THR A 491 -39.13 -10.16 -1.24
CA THR A 491 -40.25 -11.01 -1.67
C THR A 491 -41.57 -10.30 -1.46
#